data_AF-A0AAI9X2M7-F1
#
_entry.id   AF-A0AAI9X2M7-F1
#
_cell.length_a   1.000
_cell.length_b   1.000
_cell.length_c   1.000
_cell.angle_alpha   90.00
_cell.angle_beta   90.00
_cell.angle_gamma   90.00
#
_symmetry.space_group_name_H-M   'P 1'
#
loop_
_entity.id
_entity.type
_entity.pdbx_description
1 polymer ?
#
loop_
_entity_poly.entity_id
_entity_poly.type
_entity_poly.pdbx_seq_one_letter_code
_entity_poly.pdbx_strand_id
1 'polypeptide(L)'
;MNLVAYEYIASQQKRHGVLCLSEFAGAAQSLNGSIIFNPWNSDELAGAYRQAVSMDDEQRAFNFAKLDKYVSKNTSAFWGQSFVKELTRISARSGDKSRATKLTFASGGDTLVSETAE
;
A
#
# COMPACT_ATOMS: atom_id res chain seq x y z
N MET A 1 -7.02 5.90 3.86
CA MET A 1 -5.80 5.97 4.71
C MET A 1 -5.95 7.12 5.68
N ASN A 2 -5.55 6.95 6.95
CA ASN A 2 -5.44 8.07 7.89
C ASN A 2 -4.02 8.65 7.80
N LEU A 3 -3.85 9.79 7.11
CA LEU A 3 -2.53 10.42 6.90
C LEU A 3 -2.01 11.13 8.16
N VAL A 4 -2.92 11.64 9.00
CA VAL A 4 -2.57 12.32 10.26
C VAL A 4 -1.78 11.37 11.18
N ALA A 5 -2.08 10.08 11.15
CA ALA A 5 -1.31 9.08 11.88
C ALA A 5 0.17 9.00 11.42
N TYR A 6 0.42 9.11 10.11
CA TYR A 6 1.78 9.10 9.56
C TYR A 6 2.52 10.41 9.88
N GLU A 7 1.84 11.54 9.74
CA GLU A 7 2.39 12.87 10.06
C GLU A 7 2.73 13.01 11.54
N TYR A 8 1.89 12.44 12.41
CA TYR A 8 2.17 12.36 13.84
C TYR A 8 3.50 11.66 14.08
N ILE A 9 3.69 10.44 13.56
CA ILE A 9 4.96 9.70 13.73
C ILE A 9 6.14 10.46 13.14
N ALA A 10 6.00 11.02 11.93
CA ALA A 10 7.06 11.83 11.34
C ALA A 10 7.49 13.02 12.23
N SER A 11 6.56 13.56 13.02
CA SER A 11 6.80 14.68 13.94
C SER A 11 7.36 14.27 15.32
N GLN A 12 7.41 12.98 15.65
CA GLN A 12 7.76 12.49 16.99
C GLN A 12 9.24 12.13 17.19
N GLN A 13 10.13 12.45 16.25
CA GLN A 13 11.57 12.10 16.25
C GLN A 13 12.31 12.40 17.56
N LYS A 14 11.89 13.43 18.31
CA LYS A 14 12.54 13.81 19.58
C LYS A 14 11.87 13.20 20.81
N ARG A 15 10.55 13.01 20.74
CA ARG A 15 9.73 12.71 21.92
C ARG A 15 9.34 11.24 22.00
N HIS A 16 9.33 10.50 20.88
CA HIS A 16 8.84 9.12 20.78
C HIS A 16 7.40 8.99 21.32
N GLY A 17 6.50 9.86 20.85
CA GLY A 17 5.08 9.83 21.23
C GLY A 17 4.40 8.50 20.92
N VAL A 18 3.42 8.13 21.74
CA VAL A 18 2.62 6.90 21.55
C VAL A 18 1.46 7.21 20.62
N LEU A 19 1.30 6.39 19.57
CA LEU A 19 0.17 6.46 18.67
C LEU A 19 -0.90 5.45 19.08
N CYS A 20 -2.09 5.94 19.44
CA CYS A 20 -3.29 5.11 19.58
C CYS A 20 -4.11 5.23 18.30
N LEU A 21 -4.57 4.11 17.76
CA LEU A 21 -5.26 4.09 16.47
C LEU A 21 -6.46 3.14 16.50
N SER A 22 -7.57 3.55 15.89
CA SER A 22 -8.73 2.69 15.70
C SER A 22 -8.37 1.51 14.79
N GLU A 23 -8.83 0.31 15.13
CA GLU A 23 -8.70 -0.89 14.27
C GLU A 23 -9.31 -0.70 12.86
N PHE A 24 -10.32 0.17 12.73
CA PHE A 24 -10.98 0.47 11.47
C PHE A 24 -10.25 1.52 10.64
N ALA A 25 -9.23 2.17 11.20
CA ALA A 25 -8.40 3.08 10.42
C ALA A 25 -7.55 2.27 9.44
N GLY A 26 -7.58 2.60 8.15
CA GLY A 26 -6.75 1.93 7.15
C GLY A 26 -5.22 2.04 7.39
N ALA A 27 -4.77 2.83 8.37
CA ALA A 27 -3.38 2.87 8.80
C ALA A 27 -3.03 1.81 9.87
N ALA A 28 -4.03 1.17 10.52
CA ALA A 28 -3.83 0.19 11.59
C ALA A 28 -3.06 -1.03 11.11
N GLN A 29 -3.31 -1.48 9.88
CA GLN A 29 -2.61 -2.61 9.27
C GLN A 29 -1.15 -2.29 8.90
N SER A 30 -0.81 -1.01 8.78
CA SER A 30 0.50 -0.52 8.37
C SER A 30 1.38 -0.16 9.57
N LEU A 31 0.79 0.37 10.63
CA LEU A 31 1.48 0.97 11.77
C LEU A 31 1.55 0.01 12.96
N ASN A 32 2.25 -1.12 12.80
CA ASN A 32 2.36 -2.23 13.78
C ASN A 32 3.10 -1.93 15.10
N GLY A 33 3.39 -0.65 15.38
CA GLY A 33 3.88 -0.17 16.69
C GLY A 33 2.89 0.71 17.43
N SER A 34 1.68 0.87 16.90
CA SER A 34 0.60 1.63 17.54
C SER A 34 -0.23 0.77 18.48
N ILE A 35 -0.86 1.42 19.46
CA ILE A 35 -1.87 0.77 20.30
C ILE A 35 -3.17 0.78 19.50
N ILE A 36 -3.61 -0.40 19.09
CA ILE A 36 -4.87 -0.58 18.35
C ILE A 36 -6.01 -0.74 19.36
N PHE A 37 -7.12 -0.07 19.10
CA PHE A 37 -8.34 -0.19 19.90
C PHE A 37 -9.61 -0.20 19.03
N ASN A 38 -10.66 -0.86 19.52
CA ASN A 38 -12.01 -0.70 19.00
C ASN A 38 -12.64 0.61 19.55
N PRO A 39 -12.97 1.61 18.70
CA PRO A 39 -13.55 2.87 19.14
C PRO A 39 -14.97 2.74 19.71
N TRP A 40 -15.66 1.62 19.47
CA TRP A 40 -17.01 1.36 20.00
C TRP A 40 -16.98 0.72 21.39
N ASN A 41 -15.82 0.30 21.85
CA ASN A 41 -15.61 -0.26 23.18
C ASN A 41 -14.93 0.78 24.08
N SER A 42 -15.72 1.40 24.97
CA SER A 42 -15.23 2.46 25.86
C SER A 42 -14.14 1.98 26.84
N ASP A 43 -14.23 0.73 27.29
CA ASP A 43 -13.26 0.16 28.24
C ASP A 43 -11.91 -0.07 27.56
N GLU A 44 -11.92 -0.56 26.33
CA GLU A 44 -10.73 -0.75 25.52
C GLU A 44 -10.08 0.58 25.15
N LEU A 45 -10.89 1.58 24.75
CA LEU A 45 -10.42 2.94 24.50
C LEU A 45 -9.73 3.55 25.73
N ALA A 46 -10.36 3.44 26.91
CA ALA A 46 -9.81 3.93 28.17
C ALA A 46 -8.52 3.17 28.56
N GLY A 47 -8.48 1.86 28.31
CA GLY A 47 -7.30 1.02 28.48
C GLY A 47 -6.14 1.46 27.59
N ALA A 48 -6.41 1.71 26.31
CA ALA A 48 -5.42 2.17 25.34
C ALA A 48 -4.81 3.52 25.73
N TYR A 49 -5.61 4.48 26.17
CA TYR A 49 -5.10 5.77 26.64
C TYR A 49 -4.33 5.66 27.94
N ARG A 50 -4.80 4.85 28.89
CA ARG A 50 -4.06 4.57 30.13
C ARG A 50 -2.69 3.95 29.82
N GLN A 51 -2.65 2.98 28.92
CA GLN A 51 -1.39 2.38 28.47
C GLN A 51 -0.49 3.41 27.81
N ALA A 52 -1.02 4.29 26.96
CA ALA A 52 -0.24 5.30 26.26
C ALA A 52 0.42 6.32 27.18
N VAL A 53 -0.30 6.82 28.20
CA VAL A 53 0.22 7.83 29.13
C VAL A 53 1.15 7.23 30.19
N SER A 54 1.00 5.94 30.48
CA SER A 54 1.82 5.22 31.47
C SER A 54 2.99 4.45 30.85
N MET A 55 3.18 4.50 29.52
CA MET A 55 4.25 3.78 28.83
C MET A 55 5.62 4.37 29.18
N ASP A 56 6.55 3.51 29.59
CA ASP A 56 7.93 3.92 29.85
C ASP A 56 8.67 4.37 28.58
N ASP A 57 9.76 5.10 28.77
CA ASP A 57 10.49 5.71 27.65
C ASP A 57 11.19 4.69 26.75
N GLU A 58 11.59 3.52 27.29
CA GLU A 58 12.24 2.46 26.53
C GLU A 58 11.25 1.81 25.55
N GLN A 59 10.06 1.46 26.04
CA GLN A 59 8.97 0.90 25.26
C GLN A 59 8.46 1.90 24.22
N ARG A 60 8.39 3.19 24.58
CA ARG A 60 8.05 4.28 23.67
C ARG A 60 9.07 4.40 22.53
N ALA A 61 10.36 4.41 22.84
CA ALA A 61 11.42 4.46 21.84
C ALA A 61 11.40 3.24 20.91
N PHE A 62 11.20 2.04 21.47
CA PHE A 62 11.10 0.81 20.71
C PHE A 62 9.91 0.80 19.74
N ASN A 63 8.73 1.21 20.21
CA ASN A 63 7.53 1.31 19.39
C ASN A 63 7.69 2.38 18.31
N PHE A 64 8.24 3.54 18.67
CA PHE A 64 8.54 4.61 17.73
C PHE A 64 9.49 4.15 16.62
N ALA A 65 10.57 3.43 16.94
CA ALA A 65 11.52 2.96 15.95
C ALA A 65 10.88 2.05 14.89
N LYS A 66 9.90 1.21 15.29
CA LYS A 66 9.13 0.39 14.35
C LYS A 66 8.26 1.25 13.43
N LEU A 67 7.57 2.24 13.99
CA LEU A 67 6.68 3.13 13.27
C LEU A 67 7.45 4.03 12.30
N ASP A 68 8.54 4.64 12.76
CA ASP A 68 9.42 5.50 11.98
C ASP A 68 10.03 4.75 10.79
N LYS A 69 10.53 3.53 11.03
CA LYS A 69 11.06 2.68 9.94
C LYS A 69 10.01 2.42 8.86
N TYR A 70 8.75 2.22 9.25
CA TYR A 70 7.67 1.99 8.28
C TYR A 70 7.32 3.25 7.50
N VAL A 71 7.14 4.39 8.20
CA VAL A 71 6.76 5.68 7.60
C VAL A 71 7.86 6.18 6.66
N SER A 72 9.12 6.08 7.07
CA SER A 72 10.28 6.50 6.28
C SER A 72 10.50 5.64 5.02
N LYS A 73 10.06 4.37 5.04
CA LYS A 73 10.14 3.49 3.87
C LYS A 73 8.98 3.70 2.89
N ASN A 74 7.76 3.96 3.39
CA ASN A 74 6.55 4.02 2.59
C ASN A 74 6.11 5.48 2.36
N THR A 75 6.96 6.24 1.66
CA THR A 75 6.70 7.66 1.39
C THR A 75 5.71 7.86 0.25
N SER A 76 5.12 9.05 0.15
CA SER A 76 4.28 9.45 -0.99
C SER A 76 5.03 9.37 -2.32
N ALA A 77 6.32 9.71 -2.33
CA ALA A 77 7.19 9.58 -3.49
C ALA A 77 7.37 8.11 -3.90
N PHE A 78 7.62 7.22 -2.94
CA PHE A 78 7.74 5.79 -3.19
C PHE A 78 6.43 5.20 -3.74
N TRP A 79 5.29 5.58 -3.18
CA TRP A 79 3.98 5.19 -3.68
C TRP A 79 3.76 5.66 -5.13
N GLY A 80 4.04 6.94 -5.43
CA GLY A 80 3.85 7.50 -6.76
C GLY A 80 4.72 6.82 -7.82
N GLN A 81 5.99 6.58 -7.50
CA GLN A 81 6.90 5.85 -8.38
C GLN A 81 6.43 4.41 -8.62
N SER A 82 5.97 3.72 -7.58
CA SER A 82 5.47 2.35 -7.68
C SER A 82 4.21 2.27 -8.52
N PHE A 83 3.30 3.24 -8.36
CA PHE A 83 2.07 3.34 -9.15
C PHE A 83 2.36 3.54 -10.64
N VAL A 84 3.21 4.52 -10.98
CA VAL A 84 3.58 4.78 -12.39
C VAL A 84 4.32 3.59 -12.98
N LYS A 85 5.24 2.97 -12.24
CA LYS A 85 5.97 1.79 -12.68
C LYS A 85 5.02 0.64 -13.06
N GLU A 86 4.02 0.36 -12.23
CA GLU A 86 3.06 -0.71 -12.50
C GLU A 86 2.16 -0.36 -13.69
N LEU A 87 1.75 0.91 -13.83
CA LEU A 87 1.01 1.39 -14.99
C LEU A 87 1.80 1.22 -16.30
N THR A 88 3.07 1.62 -16.32
CA THR A 88 3.96 1.43 -17.47
C THR A 88 4.15 -0.04 -17.81
N ARG A 89 4.29 -0.90 -16.79
CA ARG A 89 4.41 -2.36 -16.98
C ARG A 89 3.18 -2.96 -17.64
N ILE A 90 1.98 -2.54 -17.21
CA ILE A 90 0.71 -3.00 -17.80
C ILE A 90 0.58 -2.49 -19.24
N SER A 91 0.88 -1.22 -19.48
CA SER A 91 0.83 -0.61 -20.82
C SER A 91 1.76 -1.32 -21.81
N ALA A 92 2.98 -1.65 -21.40
CA ALA A 92 3.94 -2.37 -22.24
C ALA A 92 3.44 -3.77 -22.65
N ARG A 93 2.80 -4.50 -21.72
CA ARG A 93 2.20 -5.81 -21.99
C ARG A 93 1.00 -5.73 -22.94
N SER A 94 0.20 -4.67 -22.85
CA SER A 94 -0.93 -4.47 -23.76
C SER A 94 -0.48 -4.21 -25.20
N GLY A 95 0.56 -3.40 -25.40
CA GLY A 95 1.12 -3.13 -26.73
C GLY A 95 1.72 -4.36 -27.42
N ASP A 96 2.25 -5.32 -26.65
CA ASP A 96 2.81 -6.56 -27.17
C ASP A 96 1.72 -7.54 -27.66
N LYS A 97 0.61 -7.63 -26.92
CA LYS A 97 -0.59 -8.39 -27.35
C LYS A 97 -1.19 -7.83 -28.64
N SER A 98 -1.22 -6.50 -28.81
CA SER A 98 -1.71 -5.87 -30.04
C SER A 98 -0.82 -6.17 -31.26
N ARG A 99 0.49 -6.36 -31.07
CA ARG A 99 1.43 -6.75 -32.15
C ARG A 99 1.33 -8.23 -32.50
N ALA A 100 1.14 -9.11 -31.51
CA ALA A 100 0.95 -10.54 -31.73
C ALA A 100 -0.31 -10.85 -32.56
N THR A 101 -1.43 -10.13 -32.34
CA THR A 101 -2.65 -10.29 -33.15
C THR A 101 -2.52 -9.75 -34.58
N LYS A 102 -1.61 -8.79 -34.82
CA LYS A 102 -1.36 -8.25 -36.17
C LYS A 102 -0.52 -9.17 -37.05
N LEU A 103 0.27 -10.08 -36.47
CA LEU A 103 1.10 -11.02 -37.25
C LEU A 103 0.31 -12.23 -37.78
N THR A 104 -0.83 -12.58 -37.19
CA THR A 104 -1.66 -13.71 -37.65
C THR A 104 -2.61 -13.38 -38.81
N PHE A 105 -2.77 -12.10 -39.17
CA PHE A 105 -3.66 -11.65 -40.26
C PHE A 105 -2.93 -11.30 -41.58
N ALA A 106 -1.60 -11.47 -41.66
CA ALA A 106 -0.80 -11.02 -42.80
C ALA A 106 -0.20 -12.13 -43.67
N SER A 107 -0.64 -13.39 -43.57
CA SER A 107 -0.09 -14.50 -44.37
C SER A 107 -1.14 -15.36 -45.09
N GLY A 108 -2.26 -14.78 -45.54
CA GLY A 108 -3.32 -15.55 -46.20
C GLY A 108 -4.07 -14.78 -47.27
N GLY A 109 -3.35 -14.36 -48.32
CA GLY A 109 -3.95 -13.87 -49.56
C GLY A 109 -3.09 -14.30 -50.74
N ASP A 110 -3.47 -15.41 -51.40
CA ASP A 110 -3.88 -15.36 -52.80
C ASP A 110 -4.07 -16.77 -53.42
N THR A 111 -5.31 -16.97 -53.89
CA THR A 111 -5.73 -17.50 -55.20
C THR A 111 -5.39 -18.93 -55.64
N LEU A 112 -6.42 -19.74 -55.92
CA LEU A 112 -6.78 -20.33 -57.24
C LEU A 112 -7.81 -21.47 -57.00
N VAL A 113 -9.08 -21.28 -57.38
CA VAL A 113 -9.73 -21.74 -58.63
C VAL A 113 -10.24 -23.20 -58.56
N SER A 114 -11.53 -23.30 -58.89
CA SER A 114 -12.40 -24.45 -59.22
C SER A 114 -11.78 -25.79 -59.64
N GLU A 115 -12.40 -26.88 -59.18
CA GLU A 115 -12.76 -28.11 -59.93
C GLU A 115 -13.69 -28.96 -59.01
N THR A 116 -15.01 -28.96 -59.24
CA THR A 116 -15.83 -30.02 -59.90
C THR A 116 -15.84 -31.40 -59.23
N ALA A 117 -17.04 -31.77 -58.76
CA ALA A 117 -17.72 -33.07 -58.86
C ALA A 117 -16.89 -34.38 -58.75
N GLU A 118 -17.11 -35.15 -57.68
CA GLU A 118 -17.94 -36.38 -57.64
C GLU A 118 -18.20 -36.80 -56.18
#